data_AF-A0A975N0Q4-F1
#
_entry.id   AF-A0A975N0Q4-F1
#
_cell.length_a   1.000
_cell.length_b   1.000
_cell.length_c   1.000
_cell.angle_alpha   90.00
_cell.angle_beta   90.00
_cell.angle_gamma   90.00
#
_symmetry.space_group_name_H-M   'P 1'
#
loop_
_entity.id
_entity.type
_entity.pdbx_description
1 polymer ?
#
loop_
_entity_poly.entity_id
_entity_poly.type
_entity_poly.pdbx_seq_one_letter_code
_entity_poly.pdbx_strand_id
1 'polypeptide(L)'
;MSARRSEAAALARIGEVFLDADLPPVTVRIPRDLADEAVAAWRRDDSDPVPATEGPRDRQVRHQAGALALIGLAISERGRAEGGEVVVDLAPDLVGQAIDAVD
;
A
#
# COMPACT_ATOMS: atom_id res chain seq x y z
N MET A 1 -3.63 2.31 -32.65
CA MET A 1 -3.23 2.03 -31.24
C MET A 1 -2.91 0.55 -31.15
N SER A 2 -1.83 0.12 -30.46
CA SER A 2 -1.53 -1.31 -30.32
C SER A 2 -2.60 -1.99 -29.44
N ALA A 3 -2.91 -3.26 -29.68
CA ALA A 3 -3.82 -4.06 -28.85
C ALA A 3 -3.50 -3.90 -27.35
N ARG A 4 -2.21 -4.00 -26.98
CA ARG A 4 -1.72 -3.82 -25.60
C ARG A 4 -2.02 -2.46 -25.00
N ARG A 5 -1.97 -1.39 -25.81
CA ARG A 5 -2.33 -0.04 -25.33
C ARG A 5 -3.84 0.09 -25.10
N SER A 6 -4.65 -0.57 -25.92
CA SER A 6 -6.10 -0.61 -25.73
C SER A 6 -6.49 -1.43 -24.50
N GLU A 7 -5.82 -2.56 -24.30
CA GLU A 7 -6.01 -3.43 -23.12
C GLU A 7 -5.61 -2.70 -21.84
N ALA A 8 -4.46 -2.01 -21.83
CA ALA A 8 -4.04 -1.17 -20.70
C ALA A 8 -5.06 -0.06 -20.39
N ALA A 9 -5.61 0.59 -21.42
CA ALA A 9 -6.66 1.60 -21.23
C ALA A 9 -8.00 1.00 -20.76
N ALA A 10 -8.31 -0.25 -21.11
CA ALA A 10 -9.47 -0.94 -20.57
C ALA A 10 -9.28 -1.28 -19.09
N LEU A 11 -8.09 -1.76 -18.71
CA LEU A 11 -7.74 -2.03 -17.31
C LEU A 11 -7.81 -0.77 -16.45
N ALA A 12 -7.30 0.36 -16.94
CA ALA A 12 -7.37 1.64 -16.23
C ALA A 12 -8.81 2.06 -15.93
N ARG A 13 -9.72 1.93 -16.91
CA ARG A 13 -11.15 2.25 -16.72
C ARG A 13 -11.86 1.30 -15.74
N ILE A 14 -11.43 0.03 -15.68
CA ILE A 14 -11.91 -0.89 -14.64
C ILE A 14 -11.42 -0.41 -13.26
N GLY A 15 -10.16 0.01 -13.17
CA GLY A 15 -9.60 0.60 -11.94
C GLY A 15 -10.35 1.84 -11.46
N GLU A 16 -10.76 2.74 -12.37
CA GLU A 16 -11.59 3.90 -12.03
C GLU A 16 -12.91 3.49 -11.35
N VAL A 17 -13.58 2.45 -11.86
CA VAL A 17 -14.80 1.91 -11.23
C VAL A 17 -14.53 1.38 -9.82
N PHE A 18 -13.36 0.79 -9.58
CA PHE A 18 -12.99 0.26 -8.27
C PHE A 18 -12.57 1.35 -7.28
N LEU A 19 -11.98 2.46 -7.74
CA LEU A 19 -11.65 3.61 -6.90
C LEU A 19 -12.92 4.26 -6.31
N ASP A 20 -14.01 4.27 -7.08
CA ASP A 20 -15.30 4.80 -6.64
C ASP A 20 -16.15 3.78 -5.85
N ALA A 21 -15.73 2.51 -5.83
CA ALA A 21 -16.44 1.45 -5.13
C ALA A 21 -16.00 1.36 -3.66
N ASP A 22 -16.97 1.24 -2.76
CA ASP A 22 -16.73 0.89 -1.36
C ASP A 22 -16.41 -0.61 -1.26
N LEU A 23 -15.19 -0.97 -1.65
CA LEU A 23 -14.74 -2.36 -1.62
C LEU A 23 -14.50 -2.81 -0.17
N PRO A 24 -14.98 -4.00 0.21
CA PRO A 24 -14.75 -4.51 1.55
C PRO A 24 -13.24 -4.71 1.78
N PRO A 25 -12.76 -4.50 3.01
CA PRO A 25 -11.37 -4.75 3.33
C PRO A 25 -11.05 -6.24 3.24
N VAL A 26 -9.77 -6.54 3.01
CA VAL A 26 -9.23 -7.89 2.94
C VAL A 26 -8.52 -8.19 4.26
N THR A 27 -8.92 -9.29 4.92
CA THR A 27 -8.20 -9.80 6.08
C THR A 27 -6.89 -10.44 5.63
N VAL A 28 -5.76 -9.93 6.11
CA VAL A 28 -4.43 -10.48 5.82
C VAL A 28 -3.72 -10.90 7.10
N ARG A 29 -2.72 -11.78 6.96
CA ARG A 29 -1.80 -12.20 8.03
C ARG A 29 -0.39 -11.76 7.68
N ILE A 30 0.23 -11.01 8.58
CA ILE A 30 1.56 -10.44 8.38
C ILE A 30 2.47 -10.99 9.48
N PRO A 31 3.66 -11.54 9.15
CA PRO A 31 4.67 -11.89 10.13
C PRO A 31 4.94 -10.74 11.11
N ARG A 32 5.10 -11.04 12.40
CA ARG A 32 5.17 -10.00 13.44
C ARG A 32 6.31 -9.00 13.21
N ASP A 33 7.47 -9.48 12.79
CA ASP A 33 8.62 -8.64 12.45
C ASP A 33 8.29 -7.62 11.36
N LEU A 34 7.63 -8.05 10.28
CA LEU A 34 7.21 -7.15 9.21
C LEU A 34 6.09 -6.20 9.64
N ALA A 35 5.19 -6.66 10.51
CA ALA A 35 4.15 -5.81 11.09
C ALA A 35 4.76 -4.71 11.98
N ASP A 36 5.78 -5.04 12.77
CA ASP A 36 6.52 -4.11 13.60
C ASP A 36 7.26 -3.07 12.75
N GLU A 37 7.86 -3.47 11.62
CA GLU A 37 8.47 -2.54 10.65
C GLU A 37 7.45 -1.57 10.04
N ALA A 38 6.26 -2.06 9.66
CA ALA A 38 5.19 -1.20 9.15
C ALA A 38 4.73 -0.18 10.20
N VAL A 39 4.52 -0.63 11.44
CA VAL A 39 4.15 0.26 12.56
C VAL A 39 5.27 1.27 12.85
N ALA A 40 6.53 0.87 12.75
CA ALA A 40 7.67 1.78 12.89
C ALA A 40 7.68 2.84 11.78
N ALA A 41 7.37 2.47 10.54
CA ALA A 41 7.24 3.42 9.42
C ALA A 41 6.13 4.46 9.67
N TRP A 42 4.97 4.04 10.20
CA TRP A 42 3.89 4.95 10.58
C TRP A 42 4.29 5.93 11.70
N ARG A 43 5.03 5.43 12.70
CA ARG A 43 5.43 6.23 13.88
C ARG A 43 6.64 7.13 13.62
N ARG A 44 7.26 7.03 12.45
CA ARG A 44 8.39 7.88 12.08
C ARG A 44 7.91 9.31 11.86
N ASP A 45 8.56 10.27 12.51
CA ASP A 45 8.46 11.67 12.09
C ASP A 45 9.17 11.85 10.75
N ASP A 46 8.39 12.06 9.69
CA ASP A 46 8.92 12.38 8.37
C ASP A 46 9.04 13.90 8.23
N SER A 47 10.20 14.42 8.61
CA SER A 47 10.53 15.85 8.49
C SER A 47 11.39 16.15 7.27
N ASP A 48 11.64 15.15 6.42
CA ASP A 48 12.46 15.34 5.23
C ASP A 48 11.70 16.18 4.21
N PRO A 49 12.32 17.24 3.67
CA PRO A 49 11.66 18.09 2.70
C PRO A 49 11.43 17.31 1.40
N VAL A 50 10.21 17.37 0.88
CA VAL A 50 9.91 16.85 -0.47
C VAL A 50 10.71 17.68 -1.49
N PRO A 51 11.54 17.05 -2.33
CA PRO A 51 12.30 17.78 -3.35
C PRO A 51 11.39 18.57 -4.29
N ALA A 52 11.78 19.79 -4.64
CA ALA A 52 11.04 20.61 -5.61
C ALA A 52 10.94 19.94 -6.99
N THR A 53 11.91 19.08 -7.32
CA THR A 53 11.91 18.23 -8.51
C THR A 53 12.18 16.79 -8.07
N GLU A 54 11.19 15.92 -8.26
CA GLU A 54 11.27 14.51 -7.92
C GLU A 54 11.30 13.68 -9.21
N GLY A 55 12.30 12.81 -9.35
CA GLY A 55 12.35 11.85 -10.46
C GLY A 55 11.28 10.76 -10.31
N PRO A 56 10.90 10.05 -11.39
CA PRO A 56 9.89 8.99 -11.30
C PRO A 56 10.22 7.89 -10.28
N ARG A 57 11.51 7.56 -10.13
CA ARG A 57 11.99 6.56 -9.17
C ARG A 57 11.85 7.04 -7.72
N ASP A 58 12.21 8.28 -7.44
CA ASP A 58 12.12 8.85 -6.09
C ASP A 58 10.65 8.94 -5.65
N ARG A 59 9.77 9.30 -6.60
CA ARG A 59 8.32 9.28 -6.39
C ARG A 59 7.81 7.89 -6.02
N GLN A 60 8.26 6.87 -6.75
CA GLN A 60 7.87 5.49 -6.48
C GLN A 60 8.30 5.07 -5.07
N VAL A 61 9.54 5.38 -4.68
CA VAL A 61 10.06 5.09 -3.33
C VAL A 61 9.23 5.79 -2.25
N ARG A 62 8.92 7.08 -2.45
CA ARG A 62 8.08 7.83 -1.50
C ARG A 62 6.67 7.27 -1.40
N HIS A 63 6.07 6.86 -2.52
CA HIS A 63 4.77 6.19 -2.53
C HIS A 63 4.81 4.86 -1.76
N GLN A 64 5.83 4.03 -1.98
CA GLN A 64 6.00 2.77 -1.25
C GLN A 64 6.20 2.98 0.25
N ALA A 65 6.98 4.00 0.65
CA ALA A 65 7.14 4.36 2.05
C ALA A 65 5.81 4.80 2.69
N GLY A 66 5.00 5.57 1.95
CA GLY A 66 3.66 5.97 2.38
C GLY A 66 2.70 4.77 2.51
N ALA A 67 2.72 3.85 1.54
CA ALA A 67 1.92 2.62 1.59
C ALA A 67 2.26 1.78 2.83
N LEU A 68 3.54 1.59 3.13
CA LEU A 68 4.01 0.87 4.31
C LEU A 68 3.54 1.55 5.61
N ALA A 69 3.61 2.88 5.68
CA ALA A 69 3.12 3.64 6.82
C ALA A 69 1.59 3.52 7.00
N LEU A 70 0.81 3.51 5.92
CA LEU A 70 -0.64 3.30 6.00
C LEU A 70 -1.02 1.88 6.45
N ILE A 71 -0.25 0.87 6.03
CA ILE A 71 -0.37 -0.49 6.57
C ILE A 71 -0.04 -0.50 8.07
N GLY A 72 1.03 0.22 8.47
CA GLY A 72 1.41 0.40 9.87
C GLY A 72 0.33 1.05 10.72
N LEU A 73 -0.35 2.08 10.20
CA LEU A 73 -1.50 2.71 10.84
C LEU A 73 -2.62 1.70 11.06
N ALA A 74 -3.03 0.97 10.01
CA ALA A 74 -4.09 -0.03 10.10
C ALA A 74 -3.77 -1.14 11.12
N ILE A 75 -2.52 -1.59 11.16
CA ILE A 75 -2.05 -2.55 12.18
C ILE A 75 -2.13 -1.93 13.58
N SER A 76 -1.69 -0.68 13.75
CA SER A 76 -1.69 -0.03 15.06
C SER A 76 -3.09 0.19 15.64
N GLU A 77 -4.09 0.39 14.78
CA GLU A 77 -5.48 0.64 15.19
C GLU A 77 -6.29 -0.66 15.35
N ARG A 78 -6.09 -1.64 14.46
CA ARG A 78 -6.98 -2.80 14.31
C ARG A 78 -6.28 -4.15 14.26
N GLY A 79 -4.95 -4.17 14.30
CA GLY A 79 -4.15 -5.39 14.25
C GLY A 79 -4.37 -6.27 15.48
N ARG A 80 -4.58 -7.56 15.25
CA ARG A 80 -4.74 -8.58 16.29
C ARG A 80 -3.56 -9.55 16.25
N ALA A 81 -2.80 -9.60 17.32
CA ALA A 81 -1.69 -10.54 17.45
C ALA A 81 -2.20 -11.99 17.57
N GLU A 82 -1.76 -12.87 16.68
CA GLU A 82 -2.10 -14.29 16.67
C GLU A 82 -0.83 -15.13 16.46
N GLY A 83 -0.26 -15.65 17.55
CA GLY A 83 0.99 -16.41 17.48
C GLY A 83 2.15 -15.56 16.97
N GLY A 84 2.79 -15.99 15.87
CA GLY A 84 3.90 -15.28 15.22
C GLY A 84 3.47 -14.21 14.21
N GLU A 85 2.18 -13.93 14.10
CA GLU A 85 1.61 -13.07 13.07
C GLU A 85 0.72 -11.99 13.67
N VAL A 86 0.40 -10.99 12.85
CA VAL A 86 -0.62 -9.98 13.08
C VAL A 86 -1.70 -10.13 12.01
N VAL A 87 -2.95 -10.24 12.45
CA VAL A 87 -4.13 -10.30 11.58
C VAL A 87 -4.77 -8.92 11.54
N VAL A 88 -4.98 -8.38 10.35
CA VAL A 88 -5.52 -7.04 10.15
C VAL A 88 -6.36 -6.96 8.89
N ASP A 89 -7.42 -6.17 8.92
CA ASP A 89 -8.23 -5.83 7.75
C ASP A 89 -7.63 -4.61 7.05
N LEU A 90 -7.17 -4.81 5.82
CA LEU A 90 -6.57 -3.78 4.97
C LEU A 90 -7.48 -3.41 3.81
N ALA A 91 -7.41 -2.15 3.39
CA ALA A 91 -8.04 -1.72 2.16
C ALA A 91 -7.38 -2.45 0.96
N PRO A 92 -8.16 -2.89 -0.06
CA PRO A 92 -7.62 -3.68 -1.17
C PRO A 92 -6.49 -2.99 -1.95
N ASP A 93 -6.49 -1.67 -2.00
CA ASP A 93 -5.45 -0.87 -2.65
C ASP A 93 -4.09 -0.96 -1.93
N LEU A 94 -4.06 -1.01 -0.59
CA LEU A 94 -2.82 -1.21 0.17
C LEU A 94 -2.25 -2.61 -0.06
N VAL A 95 -3.11 -3.62 -0.18
CA VAL A 95 -2.68 -4.98 -0.55
C VAL A 95 -2.10 -4.98 -1.96
N GLY A 96 -2.78 -4.33 -2.92
CA GLY A 96 -2.30 -4.18 -4.29
C GLY A 96 -0.94 -3.49 -4.37
N GLN A 97 -0.76 -2.37 -3.66
CA GLN A 97 0.50 -1.63 -3.62
C GLN A 97 1.65 -2.44 -3.02
N ALA A 98 1.39 -3.27 -2.00
CA ALA A 98 2.40 -4.15 -1.42
C ALA A 98 2.83 -5.26 -2.39
N ILE A 99 1.89 -5.80 -3.18
CA ILE A 99 2.19 -6.79 -4.22
C ILE A 99 2.98 -6.14 -5.37
N ASP A 100 2.53 -4.98 -5.85
CA ASP A 100 3.20 -4.24 -6.94
C ASP A 100 4.62 -3.79 -6.56
N ALA A 101 4.93 -3.66 -5.27
CA ALA A 101 6.28 -3.32 -4.81
C ALA A 101 7.32 -4.44 -5.00
N VAL A 102 6.88 -5.66 -5.32
CA VAL A 102 7.76 -6.82 -5.58
C VAL A 102 8.29 -6.82 -7.02
N ASP A 103 7.56 -6.20 -7.96
CA ASP A 103 7.86 -6.15 -9.41
C ASP A 103 8.56 -4.84 -9.83
#